data_AF-A0A0H5R911-F1
#
_entry.id   AF-A0A0H5R911-F1
#
_cell.length_a   1.000
_cell.length_b   1.000
_cell.length_c   1.000
_cell.angle_alpha   90.00
_cell.angle_beta   90.00
_cell.angle_gamma   90.00
#
_symmetry.space_group_name_H-M   'P 1'
#
loop_
_entity.id
_entity.type
_entity.pdbx_description
1 polymer ?
#
loop_
_entity_poly.entity_id
_entity_poly.type
_entity_poly.pdbx_seq_one_letter_code
_entity_poly.pdbx_strand_id
1 'polypeptide(L)'
;MVWYVRNPVRRLFSTVAFNAGNSVQNNFISNITPSVQSLVSQDLHRQYNHPLCTVKQMISKSFPDFTLIDQLSPIVTFEKNFDHLLIPPDHVSRQPSDTFFVDHHHVLRTHTSAHQTDLIGKGLREFLVCGDCYRRDEIDATHYPAFHQMEGVRMFPNSSSEASIVKDLKDGLETMIHDILGMKMGEGENMRWVDAYFPFTTPSFELEILYRGKWLELLGCGAIHPGVISNVRNLDPEFQRGWAFGIGLERLAMILFDIPDIRLFWSKDPRFLSQFSAGDKNVTFTPYSKYPPCIKDISFWIQPNFHENDLFAIIREVAGDLVESVSLIDEFHCRASIRTSKCYRITYRSMDRSLLNEEIDALQQFIRVKTQEQLNVTLR
;
A
#
# COMPACT_ATOMS: atom_id res chain seq x y z
N MET A 1 4.77 -23.23 26.83
CA MET A 1 3.35 -23.59 26.73
C MET A 1 2.71 -22.61 25.76
N VAL A 2 2.65 -22.97 24.48
CA VAL A 2 2.26 -22.05 23.39
C VAL A 2 0.74 -22.03 23.30
N TRP A 3 0.12 -20.93 23.73
CA TRP A 3 -1.30 -20.70 23.50
C TRP A 3 -1.48 -20.29 22.03
N TYR A 4 -2.04 -21.18 21.23
CA TYR A 4 -2.54 -20.90 19.90
C TYR A 4 -3.74 -19.94 20.03
N VAL A 5 -3.49 -18.64 20.02
CA VAL A 5 -4.57 -17.64 19.93
C VAL A 5 -5.12 -17.71 18.51
N ARG A 6 -6.32 -18.28 18.36
CA ARG A 6 -7.07 -18.29 17.10
C ARG A 6 -7.25 -16.85 16.60
N ASN A 7 -6.84 -16.60 15.36
CA ASN A 7 -6.81 -15.28 14.73
C ASN A 7 -8.22 -14.64 14.63
N PRO A 8 -8.48 -13.47 15.27
CA PRO A 8 -9.81 -12.83 15.29
C PRO A 8 -10.26 -12.27 13.93
N VAL A 9 -9.35 -12.05 12.97
CA VAL A 9 -9.67 -11.45 11.65
C VAL A 9 -10.51 -12.40 10.78
N ARG A 10 -10.21 -13.72 10.79
CA ARG A 10 -11.06 -14.72 10.12
C ARG A 10 -12.49 -14.75 10.67
N ARG A 11 -12.66 -14.40 11.95
CA ARG A 11 -13.97 -14.38 12.61
C ARG A 11 -14.81 -13.18 12.19
N LEU A 12 -14.20 -12.02 11.90
CA LEU A 12 -14.91 -10.86 11.33
C LEU A 12 -15.46 -11.19 9.94
N PHE A 13 -14.66 -11.79 9.06
CA PHE A 13 -15.16 -12.25 7.75
C PHE A 13 -16.19 -13.38 7.86
N SER A 14 -16.11 -14.28 8.87
CA SER A 14 -17.13 -15.32 9.07
C SER A 14 -18.40 -14.82 9.76
N THR A 15 -18.35 -13.72 10.52
CA THR A 15 -19.53 -13.11 11.15
C THR A 15 -20.27 -12.18 10.18
N VAL A 16 -19.57 -11.72 9.13
CA VAL A 16 -20.14 -11.01 7.97
C VAL A 16 -20.63 -12.00 6.88
N ALA A 17 -20.57 -13.32 7.12
CA ALA A 17 -21.18 -14.30 6.24
C ALA A 17 -22.72 -14.26 6.33
N PHE A 18 -23.35 -13.66 5.32
CA PHE A 18 -24.65 -14.03 4.75
C PHE A 18 -25.77 -14.39 5.75
N ASN A 19 -26.31 -13.41 6.47
CA ASN A 19 -27.71 -13.50 6.89
C ASN A 19 -28.61 -13.01 5.74
N ALA A 20 -28.91 -13.92 4.82
CA ALA A 20 -30.13 -13.83 4.04
C ALA A 20 -31.33 -14.09 4.98
N GLY A 21 -31.75 -13.06 5.71
CA GLY A 21 -32.88 -13.17 6.62
C GLY A 21 -32.96 -12.05 7.64
N ASN A 22 -33.78 -11.04 7.31
CA ASN A 22 -34.42 -10.08 8.21
C ASN A 22 -33.55 -9.11 9.02
N SER A 23 -33.26 -7.94 8.43
CA SER A 23 -33.67 -6.63 8.97
C SER A 23 -33.20 -5.51 8.04
N VAL A 24 -34.10 -4.63 7.63
CA VAL A 24 -33.81 -3.47 6.78
C VAL A 24 -32.95 -2.47 7.57
N GLN A 25 -31.63 -2.46 7.33
CA GLN A 25 -30.79 -1.28 7.49
C GLN A 25 -29.52 -1.43 6.64
N ASN A 26 -29.43 -0.56 5.62
CA ASN A 26 -28.27 -0.25 4.77
C ASN A 26 -27.80 -1.30 3.74
N ASN A 27 -28.19 -1.07 2.47
CA ASN A 27 -27.71 -1.74 1.26
C ASN A 27 -26.24 -1.40 0.91
N PHE A 28 -25.31 -1.42 1.87
CA PHE A 28 -23.89 -1.30 1.53
C PHE A 28 -23.32 -2.65 1.19
N ILE A 29 -22.80 -2.74 -0.03
CA ILE A 29 -22.09 -3.91 -0.49
C ILE A 29 -20.61 -3.57 -0.38
N SER A 30 -19.87 -4.34 0.41
CA SER A 30 -18.40 -4.25 0.46
C SER A 30 -17.82 -4.33 -0.94
N ASN A 31 -16.83 -3.48 -1.24
CA ASN A 31 -16.06 -3.54 -2.48
C ASN A 31 -14.79 -4.40 -2.35
N ILE A 32 -14.67 -5.20 -1.28
CA ILE A 32 -13.57 -6.15 -1.10
C ILE A 32 -13.84 -7.39 -1.95
N THR A 33 -12.95 -7.65 -2.90
CA THR A 33 -13.02 -8.82 -3.76
C THR A 33 -12.44 -10.07 -3.07
N PRO A 34 -12.82 -11.29 -3.48
CA PRO A 34 -12.21 -12.52 -3.00
C PRO A 34 -10.68 -12.55 -3.14
N SER A 35 -10.15 -12.01 -4.24
CA SER A 35 -8.69 -11.86 -4.44
C SER A 35 -8.05 -11.01 -3.34
N VAL A 36 -8.60 -9.84 -3.03
CA VAL A 36 -8.08 -8.95 -1.97
C VAL A 36 -8.24 -9.58 -0.59
N GLN A 37 -9.38 -10.25 -0.33
CA GLN A 37 -9.61 -10.96 0.93
C GLN A 37 -8.54 -12.03 1.19
N SER A 38 -8.03 -12.68 0.13
CA SER A 38 -6.99 -13.70 0.25
C SER A 38 -5.61 -13.15 0.64
N LEU A 39 -5.37 -11.84 0.42
CA LEU A 39 -4.14 -11.14 0.79
C LEU A 39 -4.12 -10.74 2.27
N VAL A 40 -5.30 -10.67 2.90
CA VAL A 40 -5.44 -10.30 4.32
C VAL A 40 -4.85 -11.37 5.23
N SER A 41 -4.09 -10.94 6.24
CA SER A 41 -3.45 -11.80 7.24
C SER A 41 -2.38 -12.75 6.69
N GLN A 42 -1.74 -12.42 5.56
CA GLN A 42 -0.54 -13.13 5.11
C GLN A 42 0.71 -12.72 5.92
N ASP A 43 0.68 -11.53 6.54
CA ASP A 43 1.70 -11.00 7.45
C ASP A 43 3.14 -11.15 6.91
N LEU A 44 3.37 -10.81 5.63
CA LEU A 44 4.67 -11.01 4.96
C LEU A 44 5.82 -10.31 5.70
N HIS A 45 5.55 -9.14 6.30
CA HIS A 45 6.49 -8.40 7.15
C HIS A 45 6.90 -9.12 8.45
N ARG A 46 6.25 -10.24 8.79
CA ARG A 46 6.55 -11.07 9.98
C ARG A 46 7.12 -12.44 9.61
N GLN A 47 7.13 -12.79 8.34
CA GLN A 47 7.69 -14.06 7.88
C GLN A 47 9.22 -14.00 7.91
N TYR A 48 9.85 -14.85 8.72
CA TYR A 48 11.27 -14.74 9.12
C TYR A 48 12.25 -14.59 7.95
N ASN A 49 12.08 -15.35 6.85
CA ASN A 49 12.97 -15.30 5.68
C ASN A 49 12.48 -14.36 4.58
N HIS A 50 11.38 -13.63 4.79
CA HIS A 50 10.82 -12.79 3.76
C HIS A 50 11.60 -11.46 3.66
N PRO A 51 11.91 -10.95 2.45
CA PRO A 51 12.67 -9.71 2.29
C PRO A 51 12.02 -8.51 3.00
N LEU A 52 10.70 -8.44 3.07
CA LEU A 52 10.01 -7.37 3.82
C LEU A 52 10.24 -7.47 5.34
N CYS A 53 10.41 -8.67 5.89
CA CYS A 53 10.77 -8.85 7.30
C CYS A 53 12.20 -8.38 7.54
N THR A 54 13.14 -8.67 6.62
CA THR A 54 14.52 -8.15 6.68
C THR A 54 14.52 -6.62 6.69
N VAL A 55 13.79 -5.97 5.77
CA VAL A 55 13.69 -4.50 5.73
C VAL A 55 13.09 -3.94 7.02
N LYS A 56 11.99 -4.53 7.54
CA LYS A 56 11.40 -4.14 8.83
C LYS A 56 12.42 -4.19 9.97
N GLN A 57 13.21 -5.27 10.05
CA GLN A 57 14.24 -5.42 11.08
C GLN A 57 15.34 -4.37 10.95
N MET A 58 15.73 -4.02 9.72
CA MET A 58 16.74 -2.98 9.48
C MET A 58 16.25 -1.60 9.92
N ILE A 59 15.01 -1.22 9.56
CA ILE A 59 14.39 0.03 10.03
C ILE A 59 14.31 0.02 11.57
N SER A 60 13.83 -1.08 12.17
CA SER A 60 13.74 -1.20 13.63
C SER A 60 15.09 -1.01 14.32
N LYS A 61 16.18 -1.48 13.70
CA LYS A 61 17.54 -1.35 14.23
C LYS A 61 18.04 0.11 14.20
N SER A 62 17.58 0.93 13.25
CA SER A 62 17.90 2.36 13.19
C SER A 62 17.20 3.16 14.29
N PHE A 63 16.16 2.60 14.93
CA PHE A 63 15.41 3.23 16.02
C PHE A 63 15.32 2.28 17.23
N PRO A 64 16.45 1.98 17.91
CA PRO A 64 16.52 0.92 18.93
C PRO A 64 15.64 1.17 20.15
N ASP A 65 15.34 2.44 20.47
CA ASP A 65 14.51 2.82 21.63
C ASP A 65 12.99 2.79 21.31
N PHE A 66 12.61 2.61 20.05
CA PHE A 66 11.21 2.67 19.64
C PHE A 66 10.51 1.34 19.91
N THR A 67 9.28 1.42 20.43
CA THR A 67 8.45 0.23 20.61
C THR A 67 7.90 -0.24 19.27
N LEU A 68 8.32 -1.42 18.80
CA LEU A 68 7.80 -2.03 17.56
C LEU A 68 6.43 -2.69 17.78
N ILE A 69 5.47 -2.32 16.95
CA ILE A 69 4.09 -2.82 16.95
C ILE A 69 3.77 -3.32 15.54
N ASP A 70 3.65 -4.64 15.37
CA ASP A 70 3.40 -5.25 14.06
C ASP A 70 2.21 -6.22 14.02
N GLN A 71 1.34 -6.16 15.03
CA GLN A 71 0.20 -7.06 15.23
C GLN A 71 -1.13 -6.31 15.39
N LEU A 72 -1.35 -5.30 14.55
CA LEU A 72 -2.61 -4.56 14.51
C LEU A 72 -3.49 -5.06 13.36
N SER A 73 -4.80 -5.18 13.63
CA SER A 73 -5.79 -5.51 12.60
C SER A 73 -5.74 -4.49 11.45
N PRO A 74 -5.73 -4.94 10.18
CA PRO A 74 -5.82 -4.04 9.03
C PRO A 74 -7.21 -3.42 8.88
N ILE A 75 -8.24 -4.00 9.51
CA ILE A 75 -9.58 -3.41 9.56
C ILE A 75 -9.57 -2.29 10.60
N VAL A 76 -9.85 -1.07 10.16
CA VAL A 76 -9.93 0.14 10.99
C VAL A 76 -11.23 0.89 10.72
N THR A 77 -11.64 1.74 11.65
CA THR A 77 -12.77 2.65 11.43
C THR A 77 -12.39 3.70 10.38
N PHE A 78 -13.36 4.12 9.56
CA PHE A 78 -13.20 5.18 8.58
C PHE A 78 -12.61 6.45 9.22
N GLU A 79 -13.09 6.82 10.41
CA GLU A 79 -12.60 7.97 11.18
C GLU A 79 -11.11 7.87 11.51
N LYS A 80 -10.61 6.67 11.83
CA LYS A 80 -9.18 6.49 12.17
C LYS A 80 -8.31 6.62 10.95
N ASN A 81 -8.77 6.08 9.82
CA ASN A 81 -8.03 6.13 8.58
C ASN A 81 -8.03 7.53 7.95
N PHE A 82 -9.03 8.37 8.21
CA PHE A 82 -9.17 9.66 7.54
C PHE A 82 -9.38 10.86 8.46
N ASP A 83 -10.45 10.87 9.27
CA ASP A 83 -10.87 12.05 10.04
C ASP A 83 -9.86 12.44 11.12
N HIS A 84 -9.34 11.46 11.87
CA HIS A 84 -8.33 11.68 12.91
C HIS A 84 -7.05 12.29 12.35
N LEU A 85 -6.78 12.09 11.05
CA LEU A 85 -5.63 12.58 10.31
C LEU A 85 -5.93 13.83 9.48
N LEU A 86 -7.08 14.47 9.72
CA LEU A 86 -7.50 15.72 9.06
C LEU A 86 -7.62 15.62 7.53
N ILE A 87 -7.74 14.41 6.97
CA ILE A 87 -7.92 14.24 5.53
C ILE A 87 -9.24 14.93 5.15
N PRO A 88 -9.31 15.80 4.13
CA PRO A 88 -10.56 16.51 3.80
C PRO A 88 -11.70 15.56 3.40
N PRO A 89 -12.98 15.85 3.72
CA PRO A 89 -14.12 14.99 3.35
C PRO A 89 -14.28 14.72 1.85
N ASP A 90 -13.84 15.65 1.00
CA ASP A 90 -13.85 15.59 -0.45
C ASP A 90 -12.58 14.99 -1.06
N HIS A 91 -11.63 14.56 -0.23
CA HIS A 91 -10.36 13.99 -0.70
C HIS A 91 -10.57 12.66 -1.43
N VAL A 92 -9.89 12.48 -2.56
CA VAL A 92 -10.02 11.30 -3.44
C VAL A 92 -9.75 9.98 -2.71
N SER A 93 -8.80 9.96 -1.77
CA SER A 93 -8.50 8.74 -0.99
C SER A 93 -9.67 8.22 -0.16
N ARG A 94 -10.69 9.05 0.11
CA ARG A 94 -11.92 8.62 0.80
C ARG A 94 -12.91 7.92 -0.12
N GLN A 95 -12.69 7.92 -1.44
CA GLN A 95 -13.63 7.39 -2.40
C GLN A 95 -13.55 5.86 -2.51
N PRO A 96 -14.66 5.17 -2.81
CA PRO A 96 -14.65 3.73 -3.09
C PRO A 96 -13.76 3.32 -4.27
N SER A 97 -13.40 4.25 -5.16
CA SER A 97 -12.45 4.04 -6.25
C SER A 97 -11.03 3.76 -5.76
N ASP A 98 -10.65 4.26 -4.59
CA ASP A 98 -9.28 4.25 -4.07
C ASP A 98 -9.15 3.40 -2.80
N THR A 99 -10.26 3.23 -2.06
CA THR A 99 -10.29 2.56 -0.76
C THR A 99 -11.16 1.30 -0.78
N PHE A 100 -10.69 0.27 -0.06
CA PHE A 100 -11.45 -0.94 0.21
C PHE A 100 -12.29 -0.80 1.48
N PHE A 101 -13.60 -0.76 1.31
CA PHE A 101 -14.61 -0.68 2.36
C PHE A 101 -15.11 -2.06 2.76
N VAL A 102 -14.99 -2.38 4.05
CA VAL A 102 -15.59 -3.57 4.65
C VAL A 102 -17.09 -3.35 4.84
N ASP A 103 -17.45 -2.19 5.37
CA ASP A 103 -18.82 -1.72 5.54
C ASP A 103 -18.85 -0.17 5.55
N HIS A 104 -19.98 0.44 5.91
CA HIS A 104 -20.14 1.90 5.98
C HIS A 104 -19.22 2.62 6.98
N HIS A 105 -18.69 1.90 7.97
CA HIS A 105 -17.92 2.45 9.08
C HIS A 105 -16.49 1.93 9.11
N HIS A 106 -16.17 0.88 8.36
CA HIS A 106 -14.87 0.21 8.39
C HIS A 106 -14.25 0.05 7.01
N VAL A 107 -12.94 0.23 6.96
CA VAL A 107 -12.10 0.06 5.78
C VAL A 107 -10.93 -0.86 6.09
N LEU A 108 -10.34 -1.45 5.05
CA LEU A 108 -8.95 -1.90 5.15
C LEU A 108 -8.08 -0.65 5.15
N ARG A 109 -7.17 -0.53 6.13
CA ARG A 109 -6.33 0.66 6.29
C ARG A 109 -5.54 0.96 5.02
N THR A 110 -5.56 2.21 4.58
CA THR A 110 -4.80 2.65 3.39
C THR A 110 -3.37 3.04 3.73
N HIS A 111 -3.08 3.23 5.02
CA HIS A 111 -1.77 3.53 5.58
C HIS A 111 -1.70 3.16 7.07
N THR A 112 -0.49 2.93 7.59
CA THR A 112 -0.26 2.66 9.03
C THR A 112 -0.65 3.82 9.95
N SER A 113 -0.82 5.04 9.40
CA SER A 113 -1.11 6.26 10.18
C SER A 113 -2.49 6.24 10.81
N ALA A 114 -3.34 5.31 10.37
CA ALA A 114 -4.62 5.02 10.99
C ALA A 114 -4.50 4.59 12.47
N HIS A 115 -3.29 4.23 12.93
CA HIS A 115 -3.03 3.83 14.30
C HIS A 115 -2.36 4.91 15.16
N GLN A 116 -1.96 6.04 14.57
CA GLN A 116 -1.15 7.07 15.23
C GLN A 116 -1.83 7.65 16.48
N THR A 117 -3.04 8.17 16.34
CA THR A 117 -3.75 8.85 17.44
C THR A 117 -4.09 7.91 18.60
N ASP A 118 -4.49 6.68 18.29
CA ASP A 118 -4.78 5.64 19.29
C ASP A 118 -3.54 5.26 20.11
N LEU A 119 -2.38 5.16 19.47
CA LEU A 119 -1.13 4.74 20.13
C LEU A 119 -0.55 5.86 20.98
N ILE A 120 -0.58 7.11 20.51
CA ILE A 120 -0.22 8.27 21.32
C ILE A 120 -1.14 8.35 22.55
N GLY A 121 -2.45 8.16 22.37
CA GLY A 121 -3.42 8.17 23.46
C GLY A 121 -3.29 7.03 24.47
N LYS A 122 -2.53 5.98 24.15
CA LYS A 122 -2.12 4.92 25.09
C LYS A 122 -0.86 5.28 25.88
N GLY A 123 -0.32 6.48 25.69
CA GLY A 123 0.88 6.97 26.36
C GLY A 123 2.18 6.58 25.68
N LEU A 124 2.15 6.03 24.45
CA LEU A 124 3.38 5.76 23.70
C LEU A 124 3.95 7.06 23.14
N ARG A 125 5.26 7.24 23.34
CA ARG A 125 5.99 8.43 22.91
C ARG A 125 6.93 8.16 21.75
N GLU A 126 7.47 6.95 21.65
CA GLU A 126 8.41 6.52 20.61
C GLU A 126 7.99 5.12 20.15
N PHE A 127 7.42 5.02 18.96
CA PHE A 127 6.89 3.75 18.46
C PHE A 127 7.00 3.61 16.95
N LEU A 128 7.14 2.35 16.53
CA LEU A 128 7.11 1.93 15.15
C LEU A 128 5.88 1.07 14.91
N VAL A 129 5.10 1.36 13.87
CA VAL A 129 3.98 0.53 13.42
C VAL A 129 4.33 -0.10 12.10
N CYS A 130 4.29 -1.43 12.00
CA CYS A 130 4.52 -2.12 10.72
C CYS A 130 3.32 -3.00 10.35
N GLY A 131 2.84 -2.87 9.13
CA GLY A 131 1.74 -3.70 8.67
C GLY A 131 1.36 -3.53 7.21
N ASP A 132 0.56 -4.47 6.74
CA ASP A 132 -0.12 -4.48 5.45
C ASP A 132 -1.13 -3.34 5.32
N CYS A 133 -1.14 -2.65 4.19
CA CYS A 133 -2.02 -1.55 3.81
C CYS A 133 -2.64 -1.88 2.45
N TYR A 134 -3.83 -1.34 2.20
CA TYR A 134 -4.66 -1.73 1.07
C TYR A 134 -5.16 -0.52 0.31
N ARG A 135 -4.95 -0.51 -1.01
CA ARG A 135 -5.40 0.54 -1.92
C ARG A 135 -5.88 -0.06 -3.22
N ARG A 136 -6.90 0.56 -3.80
CA ARG A 136 -7.29 0.29 -5.19
C ARG A 136 -6.44 1.21 -6.05
N ASP A 137 -5.63 0.63 -6.92
CA ASP A 137 -4.59 1.36 -7.65
C ASP A 137 -4.35 0.72 -9.03
N GLU A 138 -3.50 1.36 -9.80
CA GLU A 138 -3.02 0.94 -11.10
C GLU A 138 -2.44 -0.48 -11.09
N ILE A 139 -2.40 -1.12 -12.27
CA ILE A 139 -1.75 -2.41 -12.46
C ILE A 139 -0.44 -2.18 -13.19
N ASP A 140 0.66 -2.22 -12.44
CA ASP A 140 2.02 -2.22 -12.97
C ASP A 140 2.99 -2.95 -12.02
N ALA A 141 4.29 -2.86 -12.30
CA ALA A 141 5.34 -3.54 -11.54
C ALA A 141 5.61 -2.94 -10.14
N THR A 142 5.03 -1.78 -9.82
CA THR A 142 5.23 -1.03 -8.57
C THR A 142 3.98 -0.90 -7.71
N HIS A 143 2.79 -1.16 -8.28
CA HIS A 143 1.50 -1.06 -7.61
C HIS A 143 0.86 -2.44 -7.41
N TYR A 144 0.45 -2.71 -6.17
CA TYR A 144 -0.27 -3.94 -5.80
C TYR A 144 -1.38 -3.62 -4.80
N PRO A 145 -2.53 -4.32 -4.84
CA PRO A 145 -3.67 -4.00 -3.97
C PRO A 145 -3.40 -4.09 -2.47
N ALA A 146 -2.36 -4.85 -2.10
CA ALA A 146 -1.83 -4.94 -0.74
C ALA A 146 -0.31 -4.69 -0.78
N PHE A 147 0.17 -3.85 0.13
CA PHE A 147 1.59 -3.54 0.29
C PHE A 147 1.86 -3.28 1.78
N HIS A 148 3.10 -3.06 2.20
CA HIS A 148 3.44 -2.92 3.60
C HIS A 148 4.06 -1.55 3.87
N GLN A 149 3.61 -0.92 4.95
CA GLN A 149 4.22 0.30 5.44
C GLN A 149 4.83 0.08 6.81
N MET A 150 5.82 0.90 7.11
CA MET A 150 6.31 1.11 8.44
C MET A 150 6.24 2.59 8.79
N GLU A 151 5.70 2.89 9.95
CA GLU A 151 5.53 4.24 10.45
C GLU A 151 6.29 4.43 11.74
N GLY A 152 7.02 5.54 11.83
CA GLY A 152 7.67 5.95 13.06
C GLY A 152 7.05 7.22 13.58
N VAL A 153 6.83 7.26 14.90
CA VAL A 153 6.31 8.42 15.61
C VAL A 153 7.18 8.68 16.82
N ARG A 154 7.54 9.96 17.01
CA ARG A 154 8.25 10.44 18.18
C ARG A 154 7.59 11.69 18.74
N MET A 155 7.27 11.65 20.03
CA MET A 155 6.69 12.75 20.79
C MET A 155 7.77 13.46 21.60
N PHE A 156 7.67 14.78 21.71
CA PHE A 156 8.63 15.65 22.38
C PHE A 156 7.96 16.49 23.46
N PRO A 157 8.70 16.87 24.52
CA PRO A 157 8.24 17.87 25.47
C PRO A 157 7.87 19.18 24.77
N ASN A 158 6.88 19.89 25.30
CA ASN A 158 6.44 21.18 24.75
C ASN A 158 7.56 22.24 24.67
N SER A 159 8.63 22.09 25.45
CA SER A 159 9.81 22.97 25.41
C SER A 159 10.66 22.81 24.15
N SER A 160 10.55 21.69 23.42
CA SER A 160 11.28 21.47 22.18
C SER A 160 10.77 22.39 21.09
N SER A 161 11.65 22.98 20.26
CA SER A 161 11.26 23.85 19.15
C SER A 161 10.92 23.06 17.89
N GLU A 162 10.14 23.63 16.96
CA GLU A 162 9.80 22.96 15.69
C GLU A 162 11.06 22.63 14.89
N ALA A 163 12.00 23.58 14.82
CA ALA A 163 13.28 23.38 14.15
C ALA A 163 14.07 22.21 14.73
N SER A 164 14.07 22.03 16.06
CA SER A 164 14.75 20.88 16.70
C SER A 164 14.07 19.55 16.37
N ILE A 165 12.73 19.53 16.30
CA ILE A 165 11.94 18.34 15.97
C ILE A 165 12.17 17.93 14.51
N VAL A 166 12.12 18.90 13.59
CA VAL A 166 12.37 18.64 12.16
C VAL A 166 13.82 18.19 11.94
N LYS A 167 14.79 18.77 12.66
CA LYS A 167 16.18 18.34 12.60
C LYS A 167 16.34 16.88 13.08
N ASP A 168 15.77 16.54 14.23
CA ASP A 168 15.81 15.16 14.77
C ASP A 168 15.20 14.15 13.78
N LEU A 169 14.06 14.50 13.16
CA LEU A 169 13.42 13.71 12.11
C LEU A 169 14.35 13.48 10.91
N LYS A 170 14.91 14.56 10.35
CA LYS A 170 15.74 14.48 9.14
C LYS A 170 17.03 13.71 9.39
N ASP A 171 17.71 13.99 10.49
CA ASP A 171 18.95 13.29 10.87
C ASP A 171 18.71 11.78 11.04
N GLY A 172 17.60 11.40 11.72
CA GLY A 172 17.24 10.00 11.94
C GLY A 172 16.91 9.25 10.65
N LEU A 173 16.17 9.90 9.74
CA LEU A 173 15.79 9.32 8.45
C LEU A 173 16.97 9.20 7.48
N GLU A 174 17.84 10.21 7.40
CA GLU A 174 19.07 10.15 6.59
C GLU A 174 19.98 9.02 7.06
N THR A 175 20.17 8.89 8.39
CA THR A 175 20.96 7.81 8.98
C THR A 175 20.35 6.45 8.65
N MET A 176 19.03 6.28 8.82
CA MET A 176 18.33 5.04 8.47
C MET A 176 18.53 4.68 6.99
N ILE A 177 18.28 5.60 6.06
CA ILE A 177 18.40 5.30 4.63
C ILE A 177 19.87 5.02 4.26
N HIS A 178 20.82 5.72 4.85
CA HIS A 178 22.24 5.46 4.62
C HIS A 178 22.64 4.05 5.11
N ASP A 179 22.18 3.62 6.29
CA ASP A 179 22.48 2.30 6.84
C ASP A 179 21.88 1.15 6.02
N ILE A 180 20.70 1.39 5.44
CA ILE A 180 19.97 0.41 4.64
C ILE A 180 20.50 0.36 3.21
N LEU A 181 20.58 1.51 2.54
CA LEU A 181 20.85 1.62 1.10
C LEU A 181 22.24 2.15 0.75
N GLY A 182 23.10 2.45 1.72
CA GLY A 182 24.42 3.07 1.49
C GLY A 182 25.25 2.42 0.39
N MET A 183 25.23 1.09 0.29
CA MET A 183 25.96 0.34 -0.75
C MET A 183 25.27 0.33 -2.12
N LYS A 184 23.99 0.71 -2.20
CA LYS A 184 23.22 0.82 -3.45
C LYS A 184 23.21 2.25 -4.00
N MET A 185 23.60 3.23 -3.19
CA MET A 185 23.76 4.62 -3.60
C MET A 185 25.16 4.84 -4.18
N GLY A 186 25.28 5.71 -5.18
CA GLY A 186 26.57 6.03 -5.80
C GLY A 186 27.46 6.92 -4.91
N GLU A 187 28.59 7.38 -5.42
CA GLU A 187 29.33 8.47 -4.77
C GLU A 187 28.62 9.82 -5.03
N GLY A 188 28.44 10.65 -4.01
CA GLY A 188 27.88 12.01 -4.13
C GLY A 188 26.52 12.22 -3.43
N GLU A 189 25.81 13.28 -3.83
CA GLU A 189 24.49 13.62 -3.30
C GLU A 189 23.42 12.66 -3.84
N ASN A 190 23.04 11.68 -3.03
CA ASN A 190 22.06 10.65 -3.40
C ASN A 190 20.73 10.77 -2.67
N MET A 191 20.55 11.79 -1.83
CA MET A 191 19.31 12.06 -1.09
C MET A 191 18.94 13.52 -1.20
N ARG A 192 17.64 13.83 -1.28
CA ARG A 192 17.13 15.19 -1.18
C ARG A 192 15.78 15.25 -0.48
N TRP A 193 15.58 16.35 0.23
CA TRP A 193 14.29 16.70 0.82
C TRP A 193 13.47 17.53 -0.15
N VAL A 194 12.22 17.14 -0.36
CA VAL A 194 11.24 17.88 -1.15
C VAL A 194 10.15 18.35 -0.21
N ASP A 195 9.80 19.64 -0.27
CA ASP A 195 8.65 20.15 0.48
C ASP A 195 7.36 19.53 -0.07
N ALA A 196 6.56 18.95 0.81
CA ALA A 196 5.35 18.21 0.47
C ALA A 196 4.15 18.74 1.26
N TYR A 197 2.98 18.15 1.02
CA TYR A 197 1.78 18.43 1.80
C TYR A 197 1.09 17.13 2.18
N PHE A 198 0.95 16.91 3.49
CA PHE A 198 0.07 15.91 4.07
C PHE A 198 -0.87 16.59 5.06
N PRO A 199 -2.18 16.27 5.09
CA PRO A 199 -3.13 16.91 6.00
C PRO A 199 -2.77 16.74 7.49
N PHE A 200 -2.01 15.70 7.83
CA PHE A 200 -1.66 15.31 9.19
C PHE A 200 -0.25 15.75 9.64
N THR A 201 0.52 16.44 8.79
CA THR A 201 1.84 17.00 9.18
C THR A 201 2.05 18.43 8.67
N THR A 202 2.75 19.25 9.46
CA THR A 202 3.17 20.60 9.06
C THR A 202 4.38 21.05 9.89
N PRO A 203 5.52 21.42 9.27
CA PRO A 203 5.85 21.23 7.85
C PRO A 203 5.93 19.74 7.46
N SER A 204 5.77 19.48 6.16
CA SER A 204 5.77 18.14 5.55
C SER A 204 6.89 18.03 4.52
N PHE A 205 7.51 16.86 4.44
CA PHE A 205 8.62 16.58 3.55
C PHE A 205 8.50 15.18 2.94
N GLU A 206 9.03 15.02 1.75
CA GLU A 206 9.35 13.73 1.15
C GLU A 206 10.87 13.59 1.09
N LEU A 207 11.36 12.36 1.36
CA LEU A 207 12.76 12.01 1.12
C LEU A 207 12.85 11.23 -0.18
N GLU A 208 13.55 11.81 -1.15
CA GLU A 208 13.83 11.14 -2.41
C GLU A 208 15.28 10.69 -2.47
N ILE A 209 15.53 9.57 -3.16
CA ILE A 209 16.88 9.12 -3.46
C ILE A 209 17.15 9.06 -4.97
N LEU A 210 18.40 9.28 -5.35
CA LEU A 210 18.84 9.09 -6.73
C LEU A 210 19.13 7.60 -6.98
N TYR A 211 18.24 6.95 -7.71
CA TYR A 211 18.39 5.54 -8.07
C TYR A 211 18.31 5.37 -9.59
N ARG A 212 19.36 4.80 -10.19
CA ARG A 212 19.49 4.58 -11.64
C ARG A 212 19.21 5.85 -12.47
N GLY A 213 19.72 6.99 -12.00
CA GLY A 213 19.61 8.29 -12.68
C GLY A 213 18.24 8.97 -12.56
N LYS A 214 17.33 8.44 -11.73
CA LYS A 214 16.03 9.04 -11.45
C LYS A 214 15.86 9.28 -9.96
N TRP A 215 15.26 10.41 -9.61
CA TRP A 215 14.82 10.67 -8.25
C TRP A 215 13.57 9.86 -7.95
N LEU A 216 13.60 9.10 -6.87
CA LEU A 216 12.50 8.27 -6.40
C LEU A 216 12.18 8.63 -4.96
N GLU A 217 10.94 9.05 -4.72
CA GLU A 217 10.36 9.20 -3.39
C GLU A 217 10.43 7.87 -2.61
N LEU A 218 10.93 7.87 -1.38
CA LEU A 218 10.96 6.69 -0.52
C LEU A 218 9.91 6.73 0.59
N LEU A 219 9.71 7.92 1.17
CA LEU A 219 8.87 8.13 2.34
C LEU A 219 8.36 9.56 2.39
N GLY A 220 7.22 9.73 3.05
CA GLY A 220 6.69 11.01 3.50
C GLY A 220 6.87 11.16 5.02
N CYS A 221 7.14 12.37 5.48
CA CYS A 221 7.32 12.66 6.89
C CYS A 221 7.01 14.13 7.23
N GLY A 222 7.00 14.46 8.51
CA GLY A 222 6.88 15.85 8.96
C GLY A 222 6.64 15.98 10.45
N ALA A 223 6.56 17.21 10.93
CA ALA A 223 6.09 17.48 12.28
C ALA A 223 4.57 17.25 12.34
N ILE A 224 4.07 16.54 13.36
CA ILE A 224 2.66 16.16 13.47
C ILE A 224 1.81 17.43 13.59
N HIS A 225 0.76 17.51 12.76
CA HIS A 225 -0.11 18.67 12.73
C HIS A 225 -0.84 18.86 14.08
N PRO A 226 -0.90 20.07 14.66
CA PRO A 226 -1.54 20.29 15.96
C PRO A 226 -3.01 19.85 16.03
N GLY A 227 -3.72 19.89 14.90
CA GLY A 227 -5.08 19.36 14.80
C GLY A 227 -5.16 17.84 14.97
N VAL A 228 -4.15 17.08 14.54
CA VAL A 228 -4.08 15.62 14.78
C VAL A 228 -3.84 15.36 16.26
N ILE A 229 -2.94 16.13 16.89
CA ILE A 229 -2.69 16.08 18.33
C ILE A 229 -3.99 16.35 19.12
N SER A 230 -4.81 17.30 18.65
CA SER A 230 -6.10 17.63 19.27
C SER A 230 -7.13 16.48 19.17
N ASN A 231 -6.96 15.56 18.22
CA ASN A 231 -7.80 14.36 18.07
C ASN A 231 -7.36 13.21 18.98
N VAL A 232 -6.20 13.30 19.65
CA VAL A 232 -5.70 12.26 20.55
C VAL A 232 -6.48 12.25 21.86
N ARG A 233 -7.07 11.10 22.19
CA ARG A 233 -7.73 10.88 23.48
C ARG A 233 -6.69 10.56 24.56
N ASN A 234 -6.86 11.08 25.78
CA ASN A 234 -5.94 10.90 26.91
C ASN A 234 -4.50 11.35 26.60
N LEU A 235 -4.35 12.42 25.83
CA LEU A 235 -3.04 13.00 25.52
C LEU A 235 -2.32 13.45 26.80
N ASP A 236 -1.04 13.13 26.89
CA ASP A 236 -0.15 13.66 27.92
C ASP A 236 0.08 15.16 27.69
N PRO A 237 -0.28 16.04 28.64
CA PRO A 237 -0.17 17.49 28.44
C PRO A 237 1.27 17.97 28.27
N GLU A 238 2.28 17.20 28.70
CA GLU A 238 3.69 17.55 28.51
C GLU A 238 4.18 17.28 27.06
N PHE A 239 3.50 16.40 26.33
CA PHE A 239 3.94 15.90 25.01
C PHE A 239 2.93 16.21 23.91
N GLN A 240 2.84 17.48 23.50
CA GLN A 240 1.92 17.93 22.44
C GLN A 240 2.60 18.18 21.09
N ARG A 241 3.88 17.83 20.98
CA ARG A 241 4.67 18.01 19.75
C ARG A 241 5.26 16.67 19.35
N GLY A 242 5.37 16.44 18.05
CA GLY A 242 5.95 15.20 17.56
C GLY A 242 6.35 15.29 16.10
N TRP A 243 7.10 14.30 15.64
CA TRP A 243 7.25 14.03 14.21
C TRP A 243 6.71 12.65 13.88
N ALA A 244 6.36 12.45 12.61
CA ALA A 244 6.00 11.15 12.08
C ALA A 244 6.63 10.95 10.69
N PHE A 245 6.87 9.69 10.33
CA PHE A 245 7.20 9.28 8.95
C PHE A 245 6.43 8.02 8.58
N GLY A 246 6.19 7.82 7.28
CA GLY A 246 5.68 6.57 6.72
C GLY A 246 6.53 6.14 5.53
N ILE A 247 7.07 4.93 5.57
CA ILE A 247 7.92 4.34 4.52
C ILE A 247 7.32 3.05 3.98
N GLY A 248 7.34 2.89 2.65
CA GLY A 248 6.89 1.66 1.98
C GLY A 248 7.98 0.59 1.98
N LEU A 249 7.68 -0.60 2.51
CA LEU A 249 8.67 -1.68 2.62
C LEU A 249 9.01 -2.28 1.25
N GLU A 250 8.03 -2.44 0.36
CA GLU A 250 8.24 -3.00 -0.98
C GLU A 250 9.15 -2.11 -1.80
N ARG A 251 8.93 -0.80 -1.81
CA ARG A 251 9.79 0.15 -2.53
C ARG A 251 11.23 0.07 -2.04
N LEU A 252 11.43 0.04 -0.73
CA LEU A 252 12.76 -0.10 -0.13
C LEU A 252 13.40 -1.46 -0.45
N ALA A 253 12.64 -2.55 -0.38
CA ALA A 253 13.10 -3.90 -0.71
C ALA A 253 13.43 -4.06 -2.20
N MET A 254 12.65 -3.45 -3.10
CA MET A 254 12.90 -3.47 -4.54
C MET A 254 14.23 -2.82 -4.89
N ILE A 255 14.57 -1.71 -4.21
CA ILE A 255 15.84 -1.01 -4.40
C ILE A 255 16.99 -1.80 -3.75
N LEU A 256 16.81 -2.23 -2.50
CA LEU A 256 17.84 -2.94 -1.73
C LEU A 256 18.23 -4.29 -2.36
N PHE A 257 17.24 -5.04 -2.85
CA PHE A 257 17.44 -6.39 -3.37
C PHE A 257 17.38 -6.47 -4.91
N ASP A 258 17.23 -5.35 -5.63
CA ASP A 258 17.00 -5.31 -7.09
C ASP A 258 15.82 -6.19 -7.56
N ILE A 259 14.74 -6.25 -6.76
CA ILE A 259 13.51 -6.96 -7.11
C ILE A 259 12.73 -6.12 -8.15
N PRO A 260 12.49 -6.64 -9.37
CA PRO A 260 11.99 -5.84 -10.48
C PRO A 260 10.47 -5.63 -10.48
N ASP A 261 9.72 -6.39 -9.68
CA ASP A 261 8.27 -6.43 -9.73
C ASP A 261 7.68 -6.77 -8.35
N ILE A 262 6.74 -5.96 -7.88
CA ILE A 262 6.09 -6.09 -6.58
C ILE A 262 5.34 -7.42 -6.39
N ARG A 263 4.87 -8.06 -7.47
CA ARG A 263 4.18 -9.36 -7.41
C ARG A 263 5.07 -10.45 -6.83
N LEU A 264 6.39 -10.31 -6.93
CA LEU A 264 7.34 -11.30 -6.41
C LEU A 264 7.25 -11.48 -4.90
N PHE A 265 6.92 -10.43 -4.14
CA PHE A 265 6.73 -10.55 -2.69
C PHE A 265 5.57 -11.48 -2.32
N TRP A 266 4.61 -11.67 -3.22
CA TRP A 266 3.45 -12.52 -3.02
C TRP A 266 3.64 -13.92 -3.62
N SER A 267 4.76 -14.17 -4.30
CA SER A 267 5.05 -15.45 -4.93
C SER A 267 5.33 -16.54 -3.90
N LYS A 268 4.82 -17.73 -4.17
CA LYS A 268 5.11 -18.97 -3.42
C LYS A 268 6.19 -19.80 -4.11
N ASP A 269 6.81 -19.29 -5.17
CA ASP A 269 7.81 -20.00 -5.93
C ASP A 269 9.10 -20.16 -5.10
N PRO A 270 9.58 -21.40 -4.89
CA PRO A 270 10.82 -21.66 -4.16
C PRO A 270 12.03 -20.92 -4.75
N ARG A 271 12.07 -20.68 -6.07
CA ARG A 271 13.16 -19.96 -6.77
C ARG A 271 13.28 -18.51 -6.33
N PHE A 272 12.20 -17.90 -5.86
CA PHE A 272 12.23 -16.57 -5.25
C PHE A 272 12.59 -16.67 -3.77
N LEU A 273 11.82 -17.48 -3.02
CA LEU A 273 11.92 -17.56 -1.56
C LEU A 273 13.29 -18.07 -1.08
N SER A 274 13.93 -18.98 -1.82
CA SER A 274 15.22 -19.55 -1.43
C SER A 274 16.40 -18.59 -1.61
N GLN A 275 16.22 -17.45 -2.28
CA GLN A 275 17.28 -16.45 -2.46
C GLN A 275 17.46 -15.56 -1.23
N PHE A 276 16.48 -15.52 -0.33
CA PHE A 276 16.50 -14.67 0.85
C PHE A 276 16.74 -15.50 2.11
N SER A 277 17.55 -14.96 3.00
CA SER A 277 17.72 -15.46 4.36
C SER A 277 17.49 -14.33 5.34
N ALA A 278 17.04 -14.69 6.54
CA ALA A 278 16.65 -13.71 7.55
C ALA A 278 17.80 -12.74 7.89
N GLY A 279 17.53 -11.45 7.74
CA GLY A 279 18.47 -10.38 8.11
C GLY A 279 19.61 -10.14 7.12
N ASP A 280 19.70 -10.92 6.03
CA ASP A 280 20.74 -10.72 5.02
C ASP A 280 20.36 -9.59 4.06
N LYS A 281 21.05 -8.45 4.22
CA LYS A 281 20.88 -7.26 3.37
C LYS A 281 21.77 -7.23 2.13
N ASN A 282 22.72 -8.16 2.02
CA ASN A 282 23.70 -8.17 0.92
C ASN A 282 23.23 -8.99 -0.28
N VAL A 283 22.08 -9.64 -0.18
CA VAL A 283 21.45 -10.36 -1.27
C VAL A 283 21.13 -9.41 -2.41
N THR A 284 21.44 -9.82 -3.63
CA THR A 284 20.88 -9.21 -4.84
C THR A 284 20.06 -10.29 -5.53
N PHE A 285 18.77 -10.03 -5.71
CA PHE A 285 17.86 -10.94 -6.37
C PHE A 285 18.37 -11.23 -7.79
N THR A 286 18.48 -12.51 -8.12
CA THR A 286 18.78 -12.96 -9.46
C THR A 286 17.47 -13.33 -10.15
N PRO A 287 17.02 -12.56 -11.15
CA PRO A 287 15.83 -12.90 -11.90
C PRO A 287 15.99 -14.23 -12.62
N TYR A 288 14.99 -15.09 -12.53
CA TYR A 288 14.88 -16.25 -13.41
C TYR A 288 14.44 -15.81 -14.83
N SER A 289 14.61 -16.71 -15.81
CA SER A 289 14.35 -16.42 -17.23
C SER A 289 12.97 -15.81 -17.45
N LYS A 290 12.92 -14.64 -18.11
CA LYS A 290 11.65 -13.97 -18.43
C LYS A 290 10.92 -14.74 -19.52
N TYR A 291 9.65 -15.03 -19.28
CA TYR A 291 8.76 -15.63 -20.27
C TYR A 291 8.20 -14.54 -21.22
N PRO A 292 7.96 -14.86 -22.51
CA PRO A 292 7.33 -13.92 -23.43
C PRO A 292 5.98 -13.43 -22.91
N PRO A 293 5.64 -12.14 -23.07
CA PRO A 293 4.31 -11.65 -22.72
C PRO A 293 3.26 -12.11 -23.73
N CYS A 294 2.03 -12.26 -23.28
CA CYS A 294 0.85 -12.29 -24.13
C CYS A 294 0.12 -10.94 -23.97
N ILE A 295 -0.21 -10.27 -25.07
CA ILE A 295 -0.79 -8.93 -25.05
C ILE A 295 -2.21 -9.01 -25.61
N LYS A 296 -3.18 -8.43 -24.89
CA LYS A 296 -4.56 -8.30 -25.36
C LYS A 296 -5.06 -6.89 -25.10
N ASP A 297 -5.78 -6.34 -26.06
CA ASP A 297 -6.39 -5.02 -25.93
C ASP A 297 -7.90 -5.17 -25.65
N ILE A 298 -8.46 -4.24 -24.89
CA ILE A 298 -9.90 -4.14 -24.63
C ILE A 298 -10.35 -2.68 -24.85
N SER A 299 -11.34 -2.50 -25.72
CA SER A 299 -11.95 -1.22 -26.01
C SER A 299 -13.41 -1.21 -25.60
N PHE A 300 -13.88 -0.08 -25.06
CA PHE A 300 -15.29 0.11 -24.74
C PHE A 300 -15.65 1.60 -24.62
N TRP A 301 -16.94 1.88 -24.78
CA TRP A 301 -17.54 3.17 -24.49
C TRP A 301 -17.79 3.30 -22.99
N ILE A 302 -17.22 4.34 -22.37
CA ILE A 302 -17.32 4.57 -20.92
C ILE A 302 -18.65 5.23 -20.53
N GLN A 303 -19.05 5.01 -19.28
CA GLN A 303 -20.12 5.76 -18.62
C GLN A 303 -19.56 7.00 -17.91
N PRO A 304 -20.39 8.02 -17.59
CA PRO A 304 -19.92 9.23 -16.90
C PRO A 304 -19.29 8.98 -15.52
N ASN A 305 -19.65 7.89 -14.84
CA ASN A 305 -19.14 7.50 -13.53
C ASN A 305 -18.04 6.42 -13.59
N PHE A 306 -17.47 6.16 -14.77
CA PHE A 306 -16.39 5.19 -14.91
C PHE A 306 -15.12 5.66 -14.19
N HIS A 307 -14.50 4.76 -13.44
CA HIS A 307 -13.18 4.95 -12.85
C HIS A 307 -12.26 3.78 -13.21
N GLU A 308 -11.01 4.08 -13.56
CA GLU A 308 -9.99 3.11 -13.97
C GLU A 308 -9.81 1.97 -12.95
N ASN A 309 -9.73 2.30 -11.66
CA ASN A 309 -9.62 1.32 -10.58
C ASN A 309 -10.75 0.29 -10.52
N ASP A 310 -11.93 0.56 -11.09
CA ASP A 310 -13.00 -0.43 -11.23
C ASP A 310 -12.68 -1.47 -12.30
N LEU A 311 -12.11 -1.04 -13.43
CA LEU A 311 -11.55 -1.95 -14.42
C LEU A 311 -10.40 -2.78 -13.83
N PHE A 312 -9.48 -2.14 -13.10
CA PHE A 312 -8.33 -2.83 -12.52
C PHE A 312 -8.73 -3.87 -11.48
N ALA A 313 -9.72 -3.56 -10.64
CA ALA A 313 -10.27 -4.52 -9.69
C ALA A 313 -10.85 -5.76 -10.40
N ILE A 314 -11.59 -5.58 -11.51
CA ILE A 314 -12.10 -6.69 -12.32
C ILE A 314 -10.95 -7.52 -12.90
N ILE A 315 -9.94 -6.87 -13.47
CA ILE A 315 -8.79 -7.54 -14.09
C ILE A 315 -8.01 -8.34 -13.03
N ARG A 316 -7.74 -7.76 -11.85
CA ARG A 316 -7.07 -8.46 -10.74
C ARG A 316 -7.91 -9.64 -10.23
N GLU A 317 -9.21 -9.49 -10.13
CA GLU A 317 -10.09 -10.57 -9.68
C GLU A 317 -10.11 -11.75 -10.65
N VAL A 318 -10.08 -11.50 -11.96
CA VAL A 318 -10.14 -12.56 -12.98
C VAL A 318 -8.78 -13.21 -13.22
N ALA A 319 -7.72 -12.41 -13.38
CA ALA A 319 -6.43 -12.87 -13.88
C ALA A 319 -5.30 -12.80 -12.85
N GLY A 320 -5.52 -12.17 -11.69
CA GLY A 320 -4.57 -12.14 -10.57
C GLY A 320 -3.17 -11.68 -10.96
N ASP A 321 -2.17 -12.46 -10.56
CA ASP A 321 -0.75 -12.17 -10.81
C ASP A 321 -0.29 -12.50 -12.24
N LEU A 322 -1.16 -13.04 -13.09
CA LEU A 322 -0.83 -13.24 -14.50
C LEU A 322 -0.75 -11.91 -15.25
N VAL A 323 -1.38 -10.85 -14.74
CA VAL A 323 -1.33 -9.51 -15.33
C VAL A 323 -0.15 -8.73 -14.76
N GLU A 324 0.76 -8.37 -15.65
CA GLU A 324 1.93 -7.55 -15.35
C GLU A 324 1.61 -6.07 -15.38
N SER A 325 0.84 -5.63 -16.38
CA SER A 325 0.47 -4.23 -16.52
C SER A 325 -0.84 -4.04 -17.27
N VAL A 326 -1.52 -2.95 -16.97
CA VAL A 326 -2.64 -2.42 -17.75
C VAL A 326 -2.35 -0.96 -18.08
N SER A 327 -2.44 -0.58 -19.36
CA SER A 327 -2.17 0.80 -19.78
C SER A 327 -3.24 1.32 -20.74
N LEU A 328 -3.66 2.56 -20.56
CA LEU A 328 -4.48 3.27 -21.54
C LEU A 328 -3.64 3.57 -22.77
N ILE A 329 -4.05 3.07 -23.94
CA ILE A 329 -3.31 3.23 -25.20
C ILE A 329 -4.04 4.10 -26.23
N ASP A 330 -5.34 4.31 -26.08
CA ASP A 330 -6.14 5.16 -26.94
C ASP A 330 -7.36 5.72 -26.19
N GLU A 331 -7.67 6.99 -26.44
CA GLU A 331 -8.89 7.64 -25.98
C GLU A 331 -9.51 8.42 -27.13
N PHE A 332 -10.78 8.11 -27.42
CA PHE A 332 -11.50 8.67 -28.56
C PHE A 332 -12.83 9.29 -28.13
N HIS A 333 -13.03 10.56 -28.47
CA HIS A 333 -14.30 11.26 -28.24
C HIS A 333 -15.13 11.35 -29.53
N CYS A 334 -16.26 10.65 -29.56
CA CYS A 334 -17.19 10.71 -30.68
C CYS A 334 -18.13 11.92 -30.53
N ARG A 335 -17.94 12.93 -31.38
CA ARG A 335 -18.78 14.15 -31.38
C ARG A 335 -20.25 13.87 -31.74
N ALA A 336 -20.50 12.87 -32.59
CA ALA A 336 -21.87 12.56 -33.06
C ALA A 336 -22.73 11.90 -31.97
N SER A 337 -22.14 11.02 -31.15
CA SER A 337 -22.86 10.33 -30.07
C SER A 337 -22.60 10.93 -28.69
N ILE A 338 -21.68 11.90 -28.56
CA ILE A 338 -21.20 12.48 -27.30
C ILE A 338 -20.76 11.37 -26.33
N ARG A 339 -20.04 10.37 -26.88
CA ARG A 339 -19.49 9.25 -26.11
C ARG A 339 -17.97 9.26 -26.18
N THR A 340 -17.36 8.83 -25.08
CA THR A 340 -15.92 8.59 -25.00
C THR A 340 -15.66 7.09 -25.03
N SER A 341 -14.73 6.65 -25.88
CA SER A 341 -14.21 5.29 -25.92
C SER A 341 -12.80 5.29 -25.36
N LYS A 342 -12.48 4.32 -24.52
CA LYS A 342 -11.10 4.07 -24.05
C LYS A 342 -10.65 2.69 -24.52
N CYS A 343 -9.37 2.56 -24.84
CA CYS A 343 -8.72 1.29 -25.16
C CYS A 343 -7.58 1.03 -24.18
N TYR A 344 -7.64 -0.08 -23.48
CA TYR A 344 -6.61 -0.52 -22.55
C TYR A 344 -5.86 -1.72 -23.10
N ARG A 345 -4.53 -1.70 -22.96
CA ARG A 345 -3.65 -2.83 -23.23
C ARG A 345 -3.39 -3.58 -21.94
N ILE A 346 -3.69 -4.87 -21.93
CA ILE A 346 -3.42 -5.78 -20.82
C ILE A 346 -2.22 -6.65 -21.22
N THR A 347 -1.14 -6.53 -20.46
CA THR A 347 0.07 -7.34 -20.64
C THR A 347 0.04 -8.49 -19.65
N TYR A 348 -0.10 -9.72 -20.16
CA TYR A 348 -0.05 -10.93 -19.38
C TYR A 348 1.37 -11.49 -19.39
N ARG A 349 1.94 -11.70 -18.20
CA ARG A 349 3.21 -12.39 -18.02
C ARG A 349 3.23 -13.02 -16.63
N SER A 350 3.25 -14.35 -16.59
CA SER A 350 3.51 -15.09 -15.35
C SER A 350 5.00 -14.99 -15.03
N MET A 351 5.29 -14.91 -13.73
CA MET A 351 6.66 -14.98 -13.23
C MET A 351 7.20 -16.41 -13.32
N ASP A 352 6.33 -17.42 -13.22
CA ASP A 352 6.79 -18.78 -12.95
C ASP A 352 6.81 -19.69 -14.19
N ARG A 353 6.05 -19.36 -15.23
CA ARG A 353 5.90 -20.18 -16.45
C ARG A 353 5.55 -19.39 -17.71
N SER A 354 5.73 -20.01 -18.87
CA SER A 354 5.17 -19.53 -20.12
C SER A 354 3.64 -19.56 -20.10
N LEU A 355 3.04 -18.57 -20.77
CA LEU A 355 1.59 -18.48 -20.96
C LEU A 355 1.19 -18.99 -22.34
N LEU A 356 0.12 -19.78 -22.40
CA LEU A 356 -0.50 -20.22 -23.67
C LEU A 356 -1.45 -19.13 -24.17
N ASN A 357 -1.55 -18.92 -25.48
CA ASN A 357 -2.51 -17.92 -25.99
C ASN A 357 -3.95 -18.29 -25.66
N GLU A 358 -4.31 -19.57 -25.73
CA GLU A 358 -5.67 -20.07 -25.49
C GLU A 358 -6.15 -19.82 -24.05
N GLU A 359 -5.29 -19.98 -23.04
CA GLU A 359 -5.66 -19.68 -21.64
C GLU A 359 -5.87 -18.18 -21.44
N ILE A 360 -5.06 -17.34 -22.09
CA ILE A 360 -5.18 -15.88 -21.98
C ILE A 360 -6.38 -15.37 -22.76
N ASP A 361 -6.73 -15.99 -23.88
CA ASP A 361 -7.96 -15.67 -24.61
C ASP A 361 -9.21 -15.97 -23.78
N ALA A 362 -9.21 -17.09 -23.04
CA ALA A 362 -10.30 -17.42 -22.13
C ALA A 362 -10.42 -16.37 -21.00
N LEU A 363 -9.32 -16.01 -20.34
CA LEU A 363 -9.31 -14.97 -19.29
C LEU A 363 -9.74 -13.61 -19.84
N GLN A 364 -9.24 -13.23 -21.01
CA GLN A 364 -9.61 -11.98 -21.68
C GLN A 364 -11.11 -11.94 -21.97
N GLN A 365 -11.71 -13.05 -22.37
CA GLN A 365 -13.16 -13.12 -22.60
C GLN A 365 -13.94 -12.95 -21.30
N PHE A 366 -13.50 -13.55 -20.18
CA PHE A 366 -14.12 -13.32 -18.88
C PHE A 366 -13.99 -11.86 -18.41
N ILE A 367 -12.84 -11.24 -18.61
CA ILE A 367 -12.63 -9.81 -18.33
C ILE A 367 -13.62 -8.98 -19.16
N ARG A 368 -13.71 -9.20 -20.48
CA ARG A 368 -14.65 -8.47 -21.35
C ARG A 368 -16.09 -8.58 -20.87
N VAL A 369 -16.55 -9.79 -20.54
CA VAL A 369 -17.92 -10.03 -20.05
C VAL A 369 -18.15 -9.30 -18.73
N LYS A 370 -17.26 -9.46 -17.75
CA LYS A 370 -17.41 -8.81 -16.43
C LYS A 370 -17.31 -7.28 -16.53
N THR A 371 -16.42 -6.75 -17.34
CA THR A 371 -16.33 -5.30 -17.58
C THR A 371 -17.64 -4.77 -18.14
N GLN A 372 -18.24 -5.44 -19.12
CA GLN A 372 -19.55 -5.05 -19.67
C GLN A 372 -20.66 -5.11 -18.62
N GLU A 373 -20.74 -6.19 -17.84
CA GLU A 373 -21.81 -6.40 -16.85
C GLU A 373 -21.69 -5.48 -15.63
N GLN A 374 -20.48 -5.33 -15.07
CA GLN A 374 -20.27 -4.64 -13.80
C GLN A 374 -20.06 -3.14 -13.97
N LEU A 375 -19.41 -2.71 -15.07
CA LEU A 375 -19.20 -1.28 -15.35
C LEU A 375 -20.28 -0.69 -16.26
N ASN A 376 -21.23 -1.51 -16.73
CA ASN A 376 -22.30 -1.12 -17.65
C ASN A 376 -21.78 -0.38 -18.89
N VAL A 377 -20.63 -0.81 -19.42
CA VAL A 377 -20.01 -0.25 -20.62
C VAL A 377 -20.47 -0.99 -21.87
N THR A 378 -20.25 -0.41 -23.05
CA THR A 378 -20.47 -1.12 -24.32
C THR A 378 -19.12 -1.44 -24.96
N LEU A 379 -18.80 -2.73 -25.09
CA LEU A 379 -17.57 -3.18 -25.74
C LEU A 379 -17.50 -2.71 -27.20
N ARG A 380 -16.29 -2.38 -27.67
CA ARG A 380 -15.99 -1.94 -29.03
C ARG A 380 -15.02 -2.89 -29.70
#